data_AF-A0A4V4HIN0-F1
#
_entry.id   AF-A0A4V4HIN0-F1
#
_cell.length_a   1.000
_cell.length_b   1.000
_cell.length_c   1.000
_cell.angle_alpha   90.00
_cell.angle_beta   90.00
_cell.angle_gamma   90.00
#
_symmetry.space_group_name_H-M   'P 1'
#
loop_
_entity.id
_entity.type
_entity.pdbx_description
1 polymer ?
#
loop_
_entity_poly.entity_id
_entity_poly.type
_entity_poly.pdbx_seq_one_letter_code
_entity_poly.pdbx_strand_id
1 'polypeptide(L)'
;MPYRVLSALLRSNSVLPTHNVIYGGHRNCSSTTNNDGASDANAQPVAIPPIKRLAILTCMDARINPFKQLGLQEGDAHIIRNAGGMARDAIRSLIISQRLLGTREIAVYHHTGCGMVTFKSPGLRQLVKDSDPEAFAHQENAKLIDEINFLEFDDLEESVKSDVKFLKESPLLMKGTKVTGWIHYVETGKATRIV
;
A
#
# COMPACT_ATOMS: atom_id res chain seq x y z
N MET A 1 -21.24 7.80 -70.84
CA MET A 1 -19.81 7.56 -70.55
C MET A 1 -19.53 8.00 -69.12
N PRO A 2 -18.93 7.14 -68.29
CA PRO A 2 -19.24 6.92 -66.86
C PRO A 2 -18.18 7.56 -65.95
N TYR A 3 -18.31 7.69 -64.62
CA TYR A 3 -18.22 6.57 -63.66
C TYR A 3 -18.83 6.95 -62.30
N ARG A 4 -19.75 6.10 -61.86
CA ARG A 4 -20.02 5.79 -60.45
C ARG A 4 -18.82 5.03 -59.89
N VAL A 5 -18.39 5.34 -58.66
CA VAL A 5 -17.77 4.34 -57.79
C VAL A 5 -18.39 4.44 -56.41
N LEU A 6 -19.20 3.41 -56.12
CA LEU A 6 -19.55 2.93 -54.80
C LEU A 6 -18.29 2.27 -54.22
N SER A 7 -17.86 2.60 -53.01
CA SER A 7 -17.11 1.65 -52.19
C SER A 7 -17.76 1.54 -50.82
N ALA A 8 -18.40 0.39 -50.63
CA ALA A 8 -18.80 -0.12 -49.35
C ALA A 8 -17.62 -0.81 -48.67
N LEU A 9 -17.72 -0.95 -47.35
CA LEU A 9 -17.03 -1.91 -46.49
C LEU A 9 -15.53 -1.65 -46.29
N LEU A 10 -15.17 -1.24 -45.09
CA LEU A 10 -14.53 -2.15 -44.14
C LEU A 10 -14.81 -1.69 -42.71
N ARG A 11 -15.49 -2.57 -41.96
CA ARG A 11 -15.60 -2.53 -40.51
C ARG A 11 -14.20 -2.66 -39.91
N SER A 12 -13.81 -1.75 -39.05
CA SER A 12 -12.87 -2.05 -37.97
C SER A 12 -13.45 -1.56 -36.66
N ASN A 13 -14.34 -2.40 -36.11
CA ASN A 13 -14.50 -2.50 -34.66
C ASN A 13 -13.14 -2.93 -34.08
N SER A 14 -12.26 -1.98 -33.77
CA SER A 14 -11.17 -2.24 -32.84
C SER A 14 -11.74 -2.12 -31.43
N VAL A 15 -12.40 -3.20 -31.02
CA VAL A 15 -12.68 -3.49 -29.62
C VAL A 15 -11.33 -3.51 -28.91
N LEU A 16 -11.02 -2.45 -28.18
CA LEU A 16 -9.93 -2.49 -27.21
C LEU A 16 -10.29 -3.56 -26.18
N PRO A 17 -9.35 -4.43 -25.79
CA PRO A 17 -9.62 -5.44 -24.77
C PRO A 17 -9.91 -4.73 -23.46
N THR A 18 -11.18 -4.74 -23.07
CA THR A 18 -11.64 -4.39 -21.74
C THR A 18 -10.84 -5.23 -20.76
N HIS A 19 -9.86 -4.62 -20.08
CA HIS A 19 -9.33 -5.19 -18.86
C HIS A 19 -10.52 -5.27 -17.91
N ASN A 20 -11.05 -6.48 -17.73
CA ASN A 20 -12.05 -6.81 -16.74
C ASN A 20 -11.40 -6.67 -15.36
N VAL A 21 -11.25 -5.43 -14.91
CA VAL A 21 -11.24 -5.15 -13.47
C VAL A 21 -12.68 -5.40 -13.06
N ILE A 22 -12.93 -6.54 -12.42
CA ILE A 22 -14.20 -6.83 -11.78
C ILE A 22 -14.38 -5.76 -10.70
N TYR A 23 -15.10 -4.68 -11.03
CA TYR A 23 -15.61 -3.73 -10.05
C TYR A 23 -16.66 -4.48 -9.21
N GLY A 24 -16.20 -5.14 -8.16
CA GLY A 24 -17.06 -5.70 -7.12
C GLY A 24 -17.90 -4.57 -6.50
N GLY A 25 -19.19 -4.87 -6.28
CA GLY A 25 -20.22 -3.92 -5.86
C GLY A 25 -19.74 -2.87 -4.86
N HIS A 26 -19.79 -1.61 -5.28
CA HIS A 26 -19.39 -0.47 -4.47
C HIS A 26 -20.44 -0.22 -3.37
N ARG A 27 -20.11 -0.64 -2.14
CA ARG A 27 -20.70 0.00 -0.96
C ARG A 27 -20.00 1.34 -0.80
N ASN A 28 -20.71 2.43 -1.09
CA ASN A 28 -20.20 3.79 -0.90
C ASN A 28 -19.81 4.01 0.57
N CYS A 29 -18.62 4.59 0.78
CA CYS A 29 -18.11 4.97 2.11
C CYS A 29 -18.98 6.05 2.78
N SER A 30 -19.90 6.67 2.04
CA SER A 30 -20.69 7.83 2.46
C SER A 30 -21.80 7.55 3.49
N SER A 31 -21.95 6.32 4.01
CA SER A 31 -23.07 5.96 4.88
C SER A 31 -22.72 5.16 6.14
N THR A 32 -21.46 5.05 6.54
CA THR A 32 -21.14 4.47 7.87
C THR A 32 -21.25 5.54 8.93
N THR A 33 -22.41 5.64 9.57
CA THR A 33 -22.48 6.21 10.91
C THR A 33 -21.61 5.35 11.84
N ASN A 34 -20.73 5.98 12.64
CA ASN A 34 -20.02 5.32 13.74
C ASN A 34 -21.02 4.99 14.85
N ASN A 35 -21.95 4.07 14.62
CA ASN A 35 -23.00 3.74 15.59
C ASN A 35 -22.78 2.41 16.33
N ASP A 36 -21.73 1.65 15.99
CA ASP A 36 -21.44 0.36 16.65
C ASP A 36 -20.11 0.36 17.44
N GLY A 37 -19.39 1.49 17.46
CA GLY A 37 -18.13 1.67 18.21
C GLY A 37 -18.26 2.60 19.43
N ALA A 38 -19.49 2.94 19.83
CA ALA A 38 -19.74 3.79 20.98
C ALA A 38 -19.38 3.04 22.26
N SER A 39 -18.15 3.29 22.72
CA SER A 39 -17.68 3.27 24.11
C SER A 39 -18.30 2.19 24.99
N ASP A 40 -17.57 1.11 25.22
CA ASP A 40 -17.69 0.45 26.51
C ASP A 40 -17.42 1.54 27.57
N ALA A 41 -18.43 1.95 28.32
CA ALA A 41 -18.37 3.11 29.21
C ALA A 41 -17.34 2.95 30.34
N ASN A 42 -16.79 1.73 30.46
CA ASN A 42 -15.71 1.36 31.37
C ASN A 42 -14.32 1.24 30.71
N ALA A 43 -14.20 1.45 29.41
CA ALA A 43 -12.91 1.41 28.72
C ALA A 43 -12.00 2.50 29.27
N GLN A 44 -10.92 2.08 29.93
CA GLN A 44 -9.91 3.01 30.42
C GLN A 44 -9.13 3.61 29.25
N PRO A 45 -8.73 4.89 29.34
CA PRO A 45 -7.91 5.51 28.31
C PRO A 45 -6.64 4.69 28.06
N VAL A 46 -6.45 4.25 26.82
CA VAL A 46 -5.26 3.52 26.40
C VAL A 46 -4.07 4.49 26.41
N ALA A 47 -2.95 4.07 26.98
CA ALA A 47 -1.74 4.88 27.01
C ALA A 47 -1.20 5.15 25.60
N ILE A 48 -0.60 6.33 25.39
CA ILE A 48 -0.04 6.73 24.10
C ILE A 48 1.12 5.79 23.65
N PRO A 49 2.08 5.41 24.52
CA PRO A 49 3.15 4.49 24.12
C PRO A 49 2.63 3.05 23.95
N PRO A 50 3.01 2.33 22.87
CA PRO A 50 2.58 0.96 22.67
C PRO A 50 3.10 0.00 23.75
N ILE A 51 2.20 -0.82 24.30
CA ILE A 51 2.47 -1.73 25.41
C ILE A 51 3.55 -2.75 25.03
N LYS A 52 3.46 -3.33 23.83
CA LYS A 52 4.42 -4.33 23.34
C LYS A 52 5.71 -3.71 22.81
N ARG A 53 5.84 -2.38 22.80
CA ARG A 53 6.97 -1.65 22.20
C ARG A 53 7.26 -2.10 20.75
N LEU A 54 6.20 -2.42 20.01
CA LEU A 54 6.25 -2.96 18.66
C LEU A 54 5.70 -1.94 17.66
N ALA A 55 6.36 -1.83 16.50
CA ALA A 55 5.80 -1.21 15.31
C ALA A 55 5.61 -2.26 14.21
N ILE A 56 4.43 -2.32 13.62
CA ILE A 56 4.11 -3.15 12.46
C ILE A 56 4.03 -2.25 11.25
N LEU A 57 4.79 -2.61 10.22
CA LEU A 57 4.71 -2.00 8.90
C LEU A 57 4.05 -2.99 7.95
N THR A 58 2.97 -2.59 7.29
CA THR A 58 2.29 -3.44 6.31
C THR A 58 1.60 -2.66 5.20
N CYS A 59 1.05 -3.36 4.21
CA CYS A 59 0.36 -2.75 3.08
C CYS A 59 -0.99 -2.15 3.49
N MET A 60 -1.45 -1.13 2.75
CA MET A 60 -2.80 -0.54 2.85
C MET A 60 -3.91 -1.44 2.25
N ASP A 61 -3.57 -2.64 1.79
CA ASP A 61 -4.51 -3.58 1.17
C ASP A 61 -5.77 -3.81 2.04
N ALA A 62 -6.94 -3.66 1.42
CA ALA A 62 -8.23 -3.74 2.10
C ALA A 62 -8.54 -5.13 2.69
N ARG A 63 -7.85 -6.18 2.24
CA ARG A 63 -7.99 -7.55 2.75
C ARG A 63 -7.21 -7.79 4.03
N ILE A 64 -6.38 -6.84 4.46
CA ILE A 64 -5.52 -6.95 5.64
C ILE A 64 -6.16 -6.22 6.82
N ASN A 65 -6.47 -6.98 7.86
CA ASN A 65 -6.83 -6.49 9.19
C ASN A 65 -5.74 -6.90 10.19
N PRO A 66 -4.77 -6.01 10.48
CA PRO A 66 -3.63 -6.33 11.33
C PRO A 66 -4.02 -6.75 12.75
N PHE A 67 -5.07 -6.15 13.33
CA PHE A 67 -5.52 -6.49 14.68
C PHE A 67 -6.01 -7.93 14.76
N LYS A 68 -6.91 -8.30 13.84
CA LYS A 68 -7.47 -9.66 13.78
C LYS A 68 -6.41 -10.69 13.43
N GLN A 69 -5.53 -10.40 12.46
CA GLN A 69 -4.55 -11.36 11.94
C GLN A 69 -3.40 -11.63 12.91
N LEU A 70 -2.98 -10.61 13.66
CA LEU A 70 -1.86 -10.70 14.59
C LEU A 70 -2.29 -10.85 16.05
N GLY A 71 -3.60 -10.93 16.32
CA GLY A 71 -4.15 -11.05 17.66
C GLY A 71 -3.84 -9.86 18.56
N LEU A 72 -3.83 -8.66 17.98
CA LEU A 72 -3.52 -7.42 18.71
C LEU A 72 -4.77 -6.82 19.33
N GLN A 73 -4.57 -6.14 20.43
CA GLN A 73 -5.54 -5.29 21.10
C GLN A 73 -5.17 -3.81 20.93
N GLU A 74 -6.11 -2.93 21.22
CA GLU A 74 -5.85 -1.49 21.24
C GLU A 74 -4.69 -1.16 22.19
N GLY A 75 -3.76 -0.32 21.73
CA GLY A 75 -2.55 0.04 22.50
C GLY A 75 -1.37 -0.92 22.40
N ASP A 76 -1.51 -2.09 21.75
CA ASP A 76 -0.42 -3.06 21.71
C ASP A 76 0.78 -2.60 20.88
N ALA A 77 0.52 -2.08 19.68
CA ALA A 77 1.54 -1.78 18.68
C ALA A 77 1.14 -0.58 17.82
N HIS A 78 2.12 0.14 17.29
CA HIS A 78 1.85 1.05 16.19
C HIS A 78 1.65 0.27 14.89
N ILE A 79 0.62 0.61 14.12
CA ILE A 79 0.34 0.02 12.82
C ILE A 79 0.55 1.09 11.76
N ILE A 80 1.60 0.95 10.96
CA ILE A 80 1.96 1.85 9.87
C ILE A 80 1.59 1.16 8.56
N ARG A 81 0.80 1.84 7.72
CA ARG A 81 0.31 1.31 6.45
C ARG A 81 0.54 2.29 5.31
N ASN A 82 1.06 1.79 4.20
CA ASN A 82 1.18 2.51 2.92
C ASN A 82 1.06 1.51 1.74
N ALA A 83 1.13 1.99 0.51
CA ALA A 83 1.12 1.14 -0.68
C ALA A 83 2.34 0.20 -0.65
N GLY A 84 2.12 -1.11 -0.63
CA GLY A 84 3.17 -2.12 -0.57
C GLY A 84 3.72 -2.43 0.81
N GLY A 85 3.53 -1.57 1.82
CA GLY A 85 4.19 -1.72 3.12
C GLY A 85 5.68 -1.36 3.06
N MET A 86 6.01 -0.35 2.25
CA MET A 86 7.38 0.02 1.91
C MET A 86 8.07 0.78 3.04
N ALA A 87 9.23 0.27 3.47
CA ALA A 87 9.98 0.80 4.60
C ALA A 87 10.53 2.21 4.38
N ARG A 88 10.91 2.54 3.14
CA ARG A 88 11.44 3.87 2.78
C ARG A 88 10.43 4.98 3.04
N ASP A 89 9.17 4.75 2.71
CA ASP A 89 8.08 5.70 2.94
C ASP A 89 7.67 5.73 4.42
N ALA A 90 7.77 4.59 5.13
CA ALA A 90 7.43 4.49 6.54
C ALA A 90 8.47 5.09 7.51
N ILE A 91 9.69 5.44 7.04
CA ILE A 91 10.83 5.73 7.91
C ILE A 91 10.57 6.87 8.91
N ARG A 92 9.89 7.93 8.47
CA ARG A 92 9.51 9.07 9.32
C ARG A 92 8.68 8.61 10.52
N SER A 93 7.69 7.75 10.28
CA SER A 93 6.79 7.22 11.31
C SER A 93 7.53 6.28 12.26
N LEU A 94 8.44 5.45 11.75
CA LEU A 94 9.25 4.54 12.56
C LEU A 94 10.20 5.29 13.51
N ILE A 95 10.82 6.39 13.04
CA ILE A 95 11.67 7.25 13.88
C ILE A 95 10.86 7.79 15.07
N ILE A 96 9.69 8.38 14.81
CA ILE A 96 8.80 8.91 15.86
C ILE A 96 8.41 7.80 16.84
N SER A 97 7.99 6.66 16.31
CA SER A 97 7.59 5.48 17.09
C SER A 97 8.67 5.05 18.09
N GLN A 98 9.94 5.03 17.67
CA GLN A 98 11.04 4.61 18.54
C GLN A 98 11.49 5.70 19.52
N ARG A 99 11.70 6.91 19.02
CA ARG A 99 12.35 8.01 19.76
C ARG A 99 11.42 8.66 20.76
N LEU A 100 10.15 8.85 20.39
CA LEU A 100 9.17 9.55 21.22
C LEU A 100 8.25 8.58 21.96
N LEU A 101 7.97 7.41 21.36
CA LEU A 101 6.92 6.50 21.84
C LEU A 101 7.44 5.12 22.28
N GLY A 102 8.76 4.93 22.30
CA GLY A 102 9.37 3.82 23.03
C GLY A 102 9.38 2.46 22.34
N THR A 103 8.99 2.34 21.06
CA THR A 103 9.09 1.04 20.36
C THR A 103 10.53 0.60 20.16
N ARG A 104 10.80 -0.71 20.19
CA ARG A 104 12.13 -1.33 20.05
C ARG A 104 12.17 -2.45 19.02
N GLU A 105 11.01 -2.87 18.53
CA GLU A 105 10.86 -3.95 17.55
C GLU A 105 10.05 -3.45 16.36
N ILE A 106 10.44 -3.92 15.17
CA ILE A 106 9.75 -3.64 13.90
C ILE A 106 9.46 -4.97 13.20
N ALA A 107 8.21 -5.18 12.80
CA ALA A 107 7.82 -6.31 11.98
C ALA A 107 7.28 -5.81 10.64
N VAL A 108 7.96 -6.17 9.55
CA VAL A 108 7.60 -5.79 8.17
C VAL A 108 6.80 -6.94 7.56
N TYR A 109 5.57 -6.65 7.14
CA TYR A 109 4.68 -7.60 6.49
C TYR A 109 4.34 -7.13 5.09
N HIS A 110 4.81 -7.85 4.07
CA HIS A 110 4.23 -7.76 2.73
C HIS A 110 3.23 -8.91 2.54
N HIS A 111 2.55 -8.98 1.39
CA HIS A 111 1.52 -9.99 1.18
C HIS A 111 1.42 -10.48 -0.27
N THR A 112 0.85 -11.67 -0.44
CA THR A 112 0.53 -12.24 -1.76
C THR A 112 -0.54 -11.44 -2.48
N GLY A 113 -0.47 -11.40 -3.81
CA GLY A 113 -1.41 -10.66 -4.65
C GLY A 113 -1.39 -9.15 -4.41
N CYS A 114 -0.23 -8.57 -4.08
CA CYS A 114 -0.05 -7.14 -3.89
C CYS A 114 -0.06 -6.38 -5.22
N GLY A 115 -0.80 -5.27 -5.29
CA GLY A 115 -0.85 -4.42 -6.48
C GLY A 115 0.49 -3.77 -6.85
N MET A 116 1.42 -3.63 -5.90
CA MET A 116 2.74 -3.04 -6.16
C MET A 116 3.65 -3.92 -7.03
N VAL A 117 3.24 -5.15 -7.32
CA VAL A 117 3.94 -6.08 -8.24
C VAL A 117 3.41 -5.96 -9.68
N THR A 118 2.25 -5.32 -9.88
CA THR A 118 1.51 -5.41 -11.14
C THR A 118 1.74 -4.24 -12.10
N PHE A 119 2.60 -3.28 -11.76
CA PHE A 119 2.84 -2.11 -12.59
C PHE A 119 4.28 -1.61 -12.51
N LYS A 120 4.60 -0.65 -13.38
CA LYS A 120 5.85 0.09 -13.40
C LYS A 120 5.60 1.59 -13.39
N SER A 121 6.45 2.33 -12.67
CA SER A 121 6.36 3.77 -12.50
C SER A 121 6.15 4.54 -13.81
N PRO A 122 6.89 4.27 -14.92
CA PRO A 122 6.65 4.98 -16.18
C PRO A 122 5.22 4.84 -16.72
N GLY A 123 4.64 3.63 -16.62
CA GLY A 123 3.27 3.38 -17.05
C GLY A 123 2.25 4.10 -16.19
N LEU A 124 2.43 4.10 -14.86
CA LEU A 124 1.55 4.83 -13.95
C LEU A 124 1.64 6.35 -14.16
N ARG A 125 2.84 6.91 -14.36
CA ARG A 125 3.03 8.33 -14.66
C ARG A 125 2.29 8.73 -15.93
N GLN A 126 2.40 7.92 -16.99
CA GLN A 126 1.71 8.20 -18.24
C GLN A 126 0.19 8.12 -18.06
N LEU A 127 -0.30 7.10 -17.35
CA LEU A 127 -1.72 6.94 -17.06
C LEU A 127 -2.31 8.15 -16.32
N VAL A 128 -1.57 8.71 -15.37
CA VAL A 128 -1.99 9.93 -14.65
C VAL A 128 -2.04 11.13 -15.60
N LYS A 129 -1.01 11.32 -16.44
CA LYS A 129 -0.98 12.43 -17.42
C LYS A 129 -2.11 12.32 -18.45
N ASP A 130 -2.40 11.11 -18.91
CA ASP A 130 -3.45 10.85 -19.89
C ASP A 130 -4.87 11.00 -19.31
N SER A 131 -5.03 10.92 -17.99
CA SER A 131 -6.34 11.09 -17.33
C SER A 131 -6.85 12.54 -17.34
N ASP A 132 -5.94 13.51 -17.43
CA ASP A 132 -6.26 14.93 -17.54
C ASP A 132 -5.20 15.66 -18.40
N PRO A 133 -5.25 15.49 -19.73
CA PRO A 133 -4.23 16.03 -20.63
C PRO A 133 -4.10 17.55 -20.56
N GLU A 134 -5.18 18.27 -20.25
CA GLU A 134 -5.16 19.73 -20.11
C GLU A 134 -4.39 20.15 -18.85
N ALA A 135 -4.67 19.53 -17.70
CA ALA A 135 -3.94 19.83 -16.47
C ALA A 135 -2.45 19.48 -16.57
N PHE A 136 -2.11 18.36 -17.23
CA PHE A 136 -0.73 17.88 -17.35
C PHE A 136 0.02 18.41 -18.58
N ALA A 137 -0.62 19.23 -19.44
CA ALA A 137 0.09 20.05 -20.42
C ALA A 137 0.97 21.12 -19.77
N HIS A 138 0.61 21.53 -18.54
CA HIS A 138 1.42 22.40 -17.69
C HIS A 138 2.64 21.66 -17.14
N GLN A 139 3.84 22.14 -17.48
CA GLN A 139 5.09 21.45 -17.17
C GLN A 139 5.31 21.30 -15.64
N GLU A 140 4.85 22.28 -14.86
CA GLU A 140 4.88 22.23 -13.39
C GLU A 140 4.10 21.04 -12.84
N ASN A 141 2.93 20.72 -13.40
CA ASN A 141 2.10 19.59 -12.95
C ASN A 141 2.70 18.25 -13.41
N ALA A 142 3.24 18.19 -14.62
CA ALA A 142 3.95 17.00 -15.11
C ALA A 142 5.17 16.65 -14.24
N LYS A 143 5.90 17.64 -13.74
CA LYS A 143 7.03 17.41 -12.83
C LYS A 143 6.60 16.79 -11.50
N LEU A 144 5.45 17.20 -10.94
CA LEU A 144 4.95 16.64 -9.68
C LEU A 144 4.84 15.12 -9.72
N ILE A 145 4.31 14.56 -10.82
CA ILE A 145 4.14 13.12 -10.98
C ILE A 145 5.45 12.40 -11.35
N ASP A 146 6.34 13.07 -12.09
CA ASP A 146 7.62 12.49 -12.51
C ASP A 146 8.61 12.34 -11.36
N GLU A 147 8.54 13.22 -10.35
CA GLU A 147 9.40 13.19 -9.16
C GLU A 147 8.96 12.14 -8.13
N ILE A 148 7.72 11.65 -8.20
CA ILE A 148 7.22 10.62 -7.29
C ILE A 148 7.89 9.27 -7.61
N ASN A 149 8.50 8.68 -6.58
CA ASN A 149 8.92 7.28 -6.59
C ASN A 149 7.81 6.44 -5.97
N PHE A 150 7.18 5.59 -6.79
CA PHE A 150 6.06 4.75 -6.35
C PHE A 150 6.49 3.50 -5.58
N LEU A 151 7.80 3.19 -5.53
CA LEU A 151 8.35 2.07 -4.76
C LEU A 151 7.74 0.71 -5.17
N GLU A 152 7.39 0.54 -6.45
CA GLU A 152 7.00 -0.77 -6.99
C GLU A 152 8.16 -1.77 -6.91
N PHE A 153 7.83 -3.06 -6.91
CA PHE A 153 8.82 -4.13 -6.81
C PHE A 153 8.39 -5.35 -7.63
N ASP A 154 9.37 -6.09 -8.15
CA ASP A 154 9.10 -7.27 -9.02
C ASP A 154 8.92 -8.56 -8.24
N ASP A 155 9.62 -8.70 -7.12
CA ASP A 155 9.64 -9.92 -6.33
C ASP A 155 9.26 -9.62 -4.88
N LEU A 156 8.29 -10.38 -4.38
CA LEU A 156 7.71 -10.20 -3.06
C LEU A 156 8.71 -10.53 -1.93
N GLU A 157 9.44 -11.64 -2.06
CA GLU A 157 10.39 -12.05 -1.02
C GLU A 157 11.59 -11.10 -0.95
N GLU A 158 12.13 -10.73 -2.10
CA GLU A 158 13.24 -9.79 -2.18
C GLU A 158 12.82 -8.39 -1.72
N SER A 159 11.57 -7.97 -1.96
CA SER A 159 11.04 -6.71 -1.42
C SER A 159 11.07 -6.70 0.12
N VAL A 160 10.59 -7.77 0.76
CA VAL A 160 10.65 -7.91 2.23
C VAL A 160 12.10 -7.92 2.73
N LYS A 161 12.99 -8.72 2.10
CA LYS A 161 14.40 -8.80 2.49
C LYS A 161 15.10 -7.44 2.36
N SER A 162 14.82 -6.72 1.27
CA SER A 162 15.36 -5.39 1.00
C SER A 162 14.89 -4.37 2.04
N ASP A 163 13.61 -4.35 2.38
CA ASP A 163 13.06 -3.46 3.40
C ASP A 163 13.62 -3.76 4.80
N VAL A 164 13.71 -5.04 5.18
CA VAL A 164 14.32 -5.45 6.45
C VAL A 164 15.79 -5.04 6.49
N LYS A 165 16.54 -5.24 5.41
CA LYS A 165 17.95 -4.83 5.30
C LYS A 165 18.08 -3.31 5.45
N PHE A 166 17.28 -2.54 4.69
CA PHE A 166 17.24 -1.08 4.76
C PHE A 166 17.02 -0.59 6.19
N LEU A 167 16.06 -1.16 6.92
CA LEU A 167 15.79 -0.77 8.30
C LEU A 167 16.93 -1.17 9.24
N LYS A 168 17.50 -2.38 9.10
CA LYS A 168 18.63 -2.83 9.94
C LYS A 168 19.89 -1.98 9.75
N GLU A 169 20.15 -1.53 8.52
CA GLU A 169 21.32 -0.72 8.17
C GLU A 169 21.10 0.79 8.38
N SER A 170 19.86 1.23 8.62
CA SER A 170 19.53 2.65 8.74
C SER A 170 20.09 3.27 10.02
N PRO A 171 20.93 4.33 9.93
CA PRO A 171 21.44 5.05 11.11
C PRO A 171 20.35 5.87 11.82
N LEU A 172 19.16 6.01 11.20
CA LEU A 172 18.05 6.77 11.76
C LEU A 172 17.34 5.99 12.89
N LEU A 173 17.36 4.66 12.81
CA LEU A 173 16.76 3.79 13.81
C LEU A 173 17.69 3.57 15.01
N MET A 174 17.10 3.14 16.14
CA MET A 174 17.86 2.86 17.34
C MET A 174 18.76 1.64 17.15
N LYS A 175 20.00 1.71 17.65
CA LYS A 175 20.91 0.56 17.69
C LYS A 175 20.26 -0.59 18.45
N GLY A 176 20.40 -1.81 17.92
CA GLY A 176 19.80 -3.02 18.51
C GLY A 176 18.30 -3.19 18.25
N THR A 177 17.69 -2.37 17.37
CA THR A 177 16.32 -2.59 16.91
C THR A 177 16.18 -3.98 16.31
N LYS A 178 15.24 -4.78 16.80
CA LYS A 178 14.90 -6.07 16.18
C LYS A 178 14.00 -5.79 14.98
N VAL A 179 14.40 -6.27 13.80
CA VAL A 179 13.61 -6.16 12.57
C VAL A 179 13.39 -7.56 12.00
N THR A 180 12.12 -7.90 11.76
CA THR A 180 11.69 -9.18 11.17
C THR A 180 10.90 -8.97 9.90
N GLY A 181 10.99 -9.91 8.96
CA GLY A 181 10.32 -9.86 7.66
C GLY A 181 9.35 -11.01 7.47
N TRP A 182 8.15 -10.71 7.00
CA TRP A 182 7.03 -11.65 6.91
C TRP A 182 6.28 -11.51 5.59
N ILE A 183 5.77 -12.65 5.12
CA ILE A 183 4.79 -12.72 4.03
C ILE A 183 3.46 -13.17 4.60
N HIS A 184 2.45 -12.33 4.40
CA HIS A 184 1.05 -12.64 4.69
C HIS A 184 0.36 -13.22 3.43
N TYR A 185 -0.22 -14.40 3.57
CA TYR A 185 -0.94 -15.09 2.50
C TYR A 185 -2.41 -14.72 2.56
N VAL A 186 -2.85 -13.78 1.72
CA VAL A 186 -4.23 -13.24 1.76
C VAL A 186 -5.29 -14.30 1.53
N GLU A 187 -4.93 -15.40 0.87
CA GLU A 187 -5.80 -16.53 0.54
C GLU A 187 -6.13 -17.39 1.78
N THR A 188 -5.21 -17.44 2.76
CA THR A 188 -5.33 -18.32 3.94
C THR A 188 -5.40 -17.55 5.26
N GLY A 189 -5.02 -16.27 5.26
CA GLY A 189 -4.87 -15.44 6.46
C GLY A 189 -3.63 -15.78 7.30
N LYS A 190 -2.77 -16.71 6.86
CA LYS A 190 -1.54 -17.10 7.56
C LYS A 190 -0.39 -16.16 7.22
N ALA A 191 0.58 -16.03 8.12
CA ALA A 191 1.83 -15.33 7.85
C ALA A 191 3.03 -16.24 8.10
N THR A 192 4.04 -16.13 7.25
CA THR A 192 5.31 -16.87 7.37
C THR A 192 6.46 -15.88 7.49
N ARG A 193 7.33 -16.10 8.47
CA ARG A 193 8.56 -15.33 8.63
C ARG A 193 9.60 -15.80 7.63
N ILE A 194 10.25 -14.85 6.95
CA ILE A 194 11.32 -15.13 5.98
C ILE A 194 12.66 -14.47 6.35
N VAL A 195 12.67 -13.54 7.32
CA VAL A 195 13.88 -12.89 7.87
C VAL A 195 13.73 -12.63 9.37
#